data_AF-A0A929Y682-F1
#
_entry.id   AF-A0A929Y682-F1
#
_cell.length_a   1.000
_cell.length_b   1.000
_cell.length_c   1.000
_cell.angle_alpha   90.00
_cell.angle_beta   90.00
_cell.angle_gamma   90.00
#
_symmetry.space_group_name_H-M   'P 1'
#
loop_
_entity.id
_entity.type
_entity.pdbx_description
1 polymer ?
#
loop_
_entity_poly.entity_id
_entity_poly.type
_entity_poly.pdbx_seq_one_letter_code
_entity_poly.pdbx_strand_id
1 'polypeptide(L)'
;MYCSGHDRSMLLFLREYGSENQIKKCAEECAELIQALMKNETGDEDVDHIAEEIADVYITCRQMEFHFDCCGKVVSEIKRKIRRQLERMGFDPDEVMRGDWDCL
;
A
#
# COMPACT_ATOMS: atom_id res chain seq x y z
N MET A 1 0.05 -7.85 -15.95
CA MET A 1 -1.37 -7.54 -16.21
C MET A 1 -1.66 -6.25 -15.46
N TYR A 2 -1.89 -5.13 -16.15
CA TYR A 2 -2.22 -3.85 -15.50
C TYR A 2 -3.72 -3.87 -15.19
N CYS A 3 -4.10 -3.89 -13.91
CA CYS A 3 -5.48 -4.15 -13.50
C CYS A 3 -6.38 -2.91 -13.60
N SER A 4 -5.83 -1.70 -13.80
CA SER A 4 -6.62 -0.47 -13.88
C SER A 4 -5.98 0.64 -14.73
N GLY A 5 -6.74 1.70 -14.99
CA GLY A 5 -6.21 2.95 -15.57
C GLY A 5 -5.18 3.63 -14.65
N HIS A 6 -5.33 3.48 -13.33
CA HIS A 6 -4.40 4.02 -12.35
C HIS A 6 -3.04 3.32 -12.40
N ASP A 7 -3.01 1.98 -12.52
CA ASP A 7 -1.77 1.21 -12.65
C ASP A 7 -0.92 1.70 -13.83
N ARG A 8 -1.56 1.98 -14.98
CA ARG A 8 -0.88 2.52 -16.16
C ARG A 8 -0.25 3.88 -15.89
N SER A 9 -0.93 4.77 -15.18
CA SER A 9 -0.40 6.09 -14.81
C SER A 9 0.79 5.98 -13.87
N MET A 10 0.71 5.11 -12.84
CA MET A 10 1.80 4.91 -11.87
C MET A 10 3.07 4.38 -12.53
N LEU A 11 2.93 3.49 -13.52
CA LEU A 11 4.05 3.02 -14.34
C LEU A 11 4.64 4.11 -15.22
N LEU A 12 3.81 5.01 -15.75
CA LEU A 12 4.31 6.14 -16.51
C LEU A 12 5.16 7.04 -15.61
N PHE A 13 4.69 7.37 -14.41
CA PHE A 13 5.48 8.15 -13.43
C PHE A 13 6.82 7.48 -13.11
N LEU A 14 6.81 6.16 -12.88
CA LEU A 14 8.04 5.40 -12.60
C LEU A 14 9.04 5.49 -13.77
N ARG A 15 8.56 5.46 -15.01
CA ARG A 15 9.39 5.58 -16.22
C ARG A 15 9.94 7.00 -16.41
N GLU A 16 9.10 8.02 -16.21
CA GLU A 16 9.48 9.42 -16.42
C GLU A 16 10.44 9.92 -15.34
N TYR A 17 10.20 9.60 -14.06
CA TYR A 17 11.02 10.09 -12.95
C TYR A 17 12.22 9.19 -12.62
N GLY A 18 12.23 7.95 -13.13
CA GLY A 18 13.28 6.98 -12.92
C GLY A 18 13.15 6.23 -11.59
N SER A 19 13.50 4.94 -11.60
CA SER A 19 13.26 4.04 -10.47
C SER A 19 14.03 4.38 -9.19
N GLU A 20 15.29 4.83 -9.30
CA GLU A 20 16.08 5.21 -8.12
C GLU A 20 15.49 6.40 -7.38
N ASN A 21 14.95 7.38 -8.11
CA ASN A 21 14.28 8.53 -7.53
C ASN A 21 12.96 8.12 -6.87
N GLN A 22 12.22 7.21 -7.49
CA GLN A 22 10.94 6.74 -6.93
C GLN A 22 11.11 5.82 -5.71
N ILE A 23 12.21 5.08 -5.60
CA ILE A 23 12.54 4.35 -4.36
C ILE A 23 12.73 5.34 -3.21
N LYS A 24 13.46 6.45 -3.45
CA LYS A 24 13.64 7.50 -2.43
C LYS A 24 12.33 8.18 -2.10
N LYS A 25 11.52 8.51 -3.11
CA LYS A 25 10.20 9.11 -2.90
C LYS A 25 9.29 8.22 -2.06
N CYS A 26 9.28 6.91 -2.32
CA CYS A 26 8.54 5.96 -1.48
C CYS A 26 8.96 6.00 0.00
N ALA A 27 10.26 6.12 0.28
CA ALA A 27 10.76 6.27 1.64
C ALA A 27 10.36 7.62 2.27
N GLU A 28 10.33 8.69 1.47
CA GLU A 28 9.86 10.03 1.88
C GLU A 28 8.37 10.00 2.25
N GLU A 29 7.48 9.47 1.39
CA GLU A 29 6.03 9.41 1.70
C GLU A 29 5.76 8.59 2.97
N CYS A 30 6.52 7.50 3.17
CA CYS A 30 6.39 6.70 4.39
C CYS A 30 6.77 7.52 5.63
N ALA A 31 7.76 8.40 5.54
CA ALA A 31 8.16 9.29 6.63
C ALA A 31 7.14 10.40 6.88
N GLU A 32 6.53 10.94 5.82
CA GLU A 32 5.48 11.96 5.90
C GLU A 32 4.21 11.38 6.55
N LEU A 33 3.78 10.17 6.14
CA LEU A 33 2.69 9.45 6.82
C LEU A 33 2.98 9.18 8.30
N ILE A 34 4.21 8.76 8.65
CA ILE A 34 4.60 8.59 10.06
C ILE A 34 4.44 9.90 10.83
N GLN A 35 4.89 11.02 10.27
CA GLN A 35 4.76 12.32 10.92
C GLN A 35 3.29 12.75 11.09
N ALA A 36 2.45 12.54 10.08
CA ALA A 36 1.02 12.85 10.14
C ALA A 36 0.31 12.04 11.22
N LEU A 37 0.57 10.72 11.30
CA LEU A 37 0.00 9.85 12.33
C LEU A 37 0.45 10.24 13.75
N MET A 38 1.72 10.62 13.94
CA MET A 38 2.23 11.07 15.25
C MET A 38 1.61 12.39 15.71
N LYS A 39 1.33 13.31 14.78
CA LYS A 39 0.65 14.57 15.11
C LYS A 39 -0.81 14.33 15.53
N ASN A 40 -1.48 13.36 14.90
CA ASN A 40 -2.84 12.99 15.26
C ASN A 40 -2.97 12.53 16.72
N GLU A 41 -2.00 11.77 17.25
CA GLU A 41 -1.99 11.35 18.67
C GLU A 41 -1.94 12.53 19.66
N THR A 42 -1.52 13.72 19.21
CA THR A 42 -1.38 14.92 20.05
C THR A 42 -2.60 15.85 20.05
N GLY A 43 -3.66 15.52 19.30
CA GLY A 43 -4.97 16.19 19.38
C GLY A 43 -5.30 17.20 18.27
N ASP A 44 -4.43 17.36 17.27
CA ASP A 44 -4.76 18.03 16.01
C ASP A 44 -5.13 16.97 14.97
N GLU A 45 -6.41 16.61 14.90
CA GLU A 45 -6.94 15.67 13.91
C GLU A 45 -7.08 16.38 12.54
N ASP A 46 -6.13 16.13 11.63
CA ASP A 46 -6.26 16.48 10.21
C ASP A 46 -6.42 15.19 9.39
N VAL A 47 -7.63 14.65 9.42
CA VAL A 47 -8.00 13.41 8.71
C VAL A 47 -7.78 13.56 7.20
N ASP A 48 -7.98 14.76 6.65
CA ASP A 48 -7.76 15.04 5.23
C ASP A 48 -6.27 14.92 4.89
N HIS A 49 -5.39 15.51 5.70
CA HIS A 49 -3.95 15.36 5.53
C HIS A 49 -3.49 13.90 5.69
N ILE A 50 -4.00 13.16 6.69
CA ILE A 50 -3.68 11.73 6.84
C ILE A 50 -4.13 10.93 5.61
N ALA A 51 -5.31 11.24 5.05
CA ALA A 51 -5.80 10.56 3.86
C ALA A 51 -4.92 10.84 2.63
N GLU A 52 -4.41 12.06 2.48
CA GLU A 52 -3.44 12.44 1.43
C GLU A 52 -2.15 11.62 1.57
N GLU A 53 -1.56 11.58 2.76
CA GLU A 53 -0.32 10.84 3.02
C GLU A 53 -0.47 9.32 2.82
N ILE A 54 -1.64 8.75 3.19
CA ILE A 54 -1.96 7.35 2.89
C ILE A 54 -2.03 7.12 1.37
N ALA A 55 -2.61 8.04 0.62
CA ALA A 55 -2.72 7.92 -0.83
C ALA A 55 -1.33 7.96 -1.49
N ASP A 56 -0.44 8.85 -1.04
CA ASP A 56 0.93 8.96 -1.55
C ASP A 56 1.77 7.70 -1.26
N VAL A 57 1.68 7.17 -0.04
CA VAL A 57 2.29 5.88 0.31
C VAL A 57 1.72 4.74 -0.54
N TYR A 58 0.41 4.71 -0.78
CA TYR A 58 -0.22 3.68 -1.61
C TYR A 58 0.30 3.72 -3.06
N ILE A 59 0.36 4.90 -3.66
CA ILE A 59 0.85 5.10 -5.04
C ILE A 59 2.30 4.64 -5.15
N THR A 60 3.17 5.09 -4.24
CA THR A 60 4.59 4.78 -4.30
C THR A 60 4.88 3.31 -3.97
N CYS A 61 4.14 2.69 -3.05
CA CYS A 61 4.20 1.24 -2.83
C CYS A 61 3.81 0.45 -4.08
N ARG A 62 2.75 0.87 -4.77
CA ARG A 62 2.32 0.23 -6.02
C ARG A 62 3.38 0.35 -7.12
N GLN A 63 4.08 1.49 -7.20
CA GLN A 63 5.24 1.63 -8.08
C GLN A 63 6.39 0.70 -7.70
N MET A 64 6.64 0.46 -6.41
CA MET A 64 7.66 -0.49 -5.96
C MET A 64 7.30 -1.92 -6.36
N GLU A 65 6.03 -2.30 -6.28
CA GLU A 65 5.57 -3.59 -6.77
C GLU A 65 5.86 -3.79 -8.26
N PHE A 66 5.67 -2.75 -9.08
CA PHE A 66 6.03 -2.78 -10.49
C PHE A 66 7.54 -2.79 -10.72
N HIS A 67 8.29 -1.97 -9.97
CA HIS A 67 9.73 -1.87 -10.11
C HIS A 67 10.44 -3.21 -9.82
N PHE A 68 9.99 -3.91 -8.77
CA PHE A 68 10.56 -5.19 -8.35
C PHE A 68 9.86 -6.42 -8.96
N ASP A 69 8.90 -6.21 -9.85
CA ASP A 69 8.07 -7.26 -10.48
C ASP A 69 7.51 -8.25 -9.44
N CYS A 70 6.91 -7.70 -8.37
CA CYS A 70 6.53 -8.47 -7.19
C CYS A 70 5.05 -8.34 -6.78
N CYS A 71 4.19 -7.74 -7.61
CA CYS A 71 2.76 -7.54 -7.29
C CYS A 71 2.08 -8.83 -6.76
N GLY A 72 2.23 -9.95 -7.50
CA GLY A 72 1.65 -11.23 -7.09
C GLY A 72 2.21 -11.77 -5.76
N LYS A 73 3.50 -11.51 -5.49
CA LYS A 73 4.12 -11.88 -4.21
C LYS A 73 3.56 -11.04 -3.07
N VAL A 74 3.40 -9.73 -3.27
CA VAL A 74 2.80 -8.84 -2.25
C VAL A 74 1.38 -9.26 -1.91
N VAL A 75 0.54 -9.53 -2.91
CA VAL A 75 -0.83 -10.05 -2.69
C VAL A 75 -0.82 -11.36 -1.88
N SER A 76 0.07 -12.29 -2.22
CA SER A 76 0.19 -13.57 -1.49
C SER A 76 0.64 -13.36 -0.03
N GLU A 77 1.55 -12.41 0.20
CA GLU A 77 2.07 -12.06 1.53
C GLU A 77 1.01 -11.37 2.39
N ILE A 78 0.20 -10.46 1.81
CA ILE A 78 -0.95 -9.84 2.48
C ILE A 78 -1.93 -10.92 2.92
N LYS A 79 -2.36 -11.81 2.00
CA LYS A 79 -3.28 -12.92 2.30
C LYS A 79 -2.74 -13.81 3.43
N ARG A 80 -1.45 -14.16 3.38
CA ARG A 80 -0.76 -14.96 4.41
C ARG A 80 -0.75 -14.27 5.77
N LYS A 81 -0.44 -12.96 5.81
CA LYS A 81 -0.37 -12.18 7.06
C LYS A 81 -1.75 -12.01 7.70
N ILE A 82 -2.78 -11.68 6.91
CA ILE A 82 -4.16 -11.53 7.41
C ILE A 82 -4.66 -12.86 7.98
N ARG A 83 -4.55 -13.96 7.20
CA ARG A 83 -4.93 -15.31 7.66
C ARG A 83 -4.30 -15.64 9.01
N ARG A 84 -2.99 -15.44 9.16
CA ARG A 84 -2.27 -15.70 10.42
C ARG A 84 -2.79 -14.89 11.59
N GLN A 85 -3.22 -13.64 11.38
CA GLN A 85 -3.76 -12.82 12.46
C GLN A 85 -5.18 -13.26 12.84
N LEU A 86 -6.01 -13.65 11.87
CA LEU A 86 -7.35 -14.20 12.13
C LEU A 86 -7.27 -15.48 12.97
N GLU A 87 -6.36 -16.39 12.63
CA GLU A 87 -6.11 -17.61 13.41
C GLU A 87 -5.70 -17.29 14.87
N ARG A 88 -4.85 -16.28 15.08
CA ARG A 88 -4.42 -15.83 16.42
C ARG A 88 -5.55 -15.25 17.25
N MET A 89 -6.52 -14.62 16.59
CA MET A 89 -7.72 -14.08 17.23
C MET A 89 -8.81 -15.16 17.44
N GLY A 90 -8.61 -16.38 16.95
CA GLY A 90 -9.55 -17.49 17.08
C GLY A 90 -10.69 -17.50 16.05
N PHE A 91 -10.57 -16.71 14.97
CA PHE A 91 -11.52 -16.74 13.86
C PHE A 91 -11.14 -17.81 12.84
N ASP A 92 -12.14 -18.37 12.15
CA ASP A 92 -11.92 -19.16 10.93
C ASP A 92 -11.59 -18.21 9.77
N PRO A 93 -10.35 -18.23 9.24
CA PRO A 93 -9.96 -17.34 8.15
C PRO A 93 -10.76 -17.58 6.87
N ASP A 94 -11.18 -18.81 6.59
CA ASP A 94 -11.92 -19.12 5.37
C ASP A 94 -13.38 -18.65 5.46
N GLU A 95 -13.91 -18.52 6.68
CA GLU A 95 -15.19 -17.86 6.92
C GLU A 95 -15.09 -16.33 6.75
N VAL A 96 -14.11 -15.70 7.38
CA VAL A 96 -13.96 -14.23 7.37
C VAL A 96 -13.49 -13.70 6.01
N MET A 97 -12.58 -14.42 5.35
CA MET A 97 -12.03 -14.04 4.06
C MET A 97 -12.89 -14.53 2.88
N ARG A 98 -14.11 -15.02 3.12
CA ARG A 98 -15.02 -15.50 2.07
C ARG A 98 -15.39 -14.36 1.11
N GLY A 99 -15.01 -14.48 -0.18
CA GLY A 99 -15.32 -13.50 -1.24
C GLY A 99 -14.17 -13.34 -2.24
N ASP A 100 -14.39 -12.57 -3.30
CA ASP A 100 -13.41 -12.36 -4.39
C ASP A 100 -12.27 -11.43 -3.95
N TRP A 101 -11.20 -12.01 -3.41
CA TRP A 101 -9.90 -11.33 -3.23
C TRP A 101 -9.05 -11.34 -4.51
N ASP A 102 -9.70 -11.40 -5.66
CA ASP A 102 -9.08 -11.36 -6.99
C ASP A 102 -8.85 -9.92 -7.48
N CYS A 103 -9.26 -8.93 -6.69
CA CYS A 103 -9.19 -7.51 -7.04
C CYS A 103 -8.09 -6.69 -6.31
N LEU A 104 -7.17 -7.34 -5.59
CA LEU A 104 -5.91 -6.71 -5.15
C LEU A 104 -4.78 -7.02 -6.15
#